data_AF-A0A3N1PBU2-F1
#
_entry.id   AF-A0A3N1PBU2-F1
#
_cell.length_a   1.000
_cell.length_b   1.000
_cell.length_c   1.000
_cell.angle_alpha   90.00
_cell.angle_beta   90.00
_cell.angle_gamma   90.00
#
_symmetry.space_group_name_H-M   'P 1'
#
loop_
_entity.id
_entity.type
_entity.pdbx_description
1 polymer ?
#
loop_
_entity_poly.entity_id
_entity_poly.type
_entity_poly.pdbx_seq_one_letter_code
_entity_poly.pdbx_strand_id
1 'polypeptide(L)'
;MTSDWQDYIQARKNGLKRQWKTLLAERVSYIDSLDVDEQVEYLNSLCHSYFDLDETDIPIQHPDIWNKVLEIWREENIWENIIYLFWLAKALTSTTGSFKGAYLLLNKDPNDILRRIITLDPNHFEAKKILFEQHLHTLDFGMHSIDSGMVIEKYVGDEAITECEKLIEIEPNLKHCKSRFGGDFEYYKSRFLAWYEYSKEETKLDFDDWYKQKR
;
A
#
# COMPACT_ATOMS: atom_id res chain seq x y z
N MET A 1 19.43 -0.76 -15.13
CA MET A 1 19.11 -0.06 -13.86
C MET A 1 19.52 -0.83 -12.63
N THR A 2 19.04 -2.06 -12.40
CA THR A 2 19.55 -2.89 -11.29
C THR A 2 21.06 -3.03 -11.35
N SER A 3 21.61 -3.11 -12.58
CA SER A 3 23.05 -3.02 -12.92
C SER A 3 23.79 -1.87 -12.23
N ASP A 4 23.19 -0.68 -12.21
CA ASP A 4 23.89 0.55 -11.80
C ASP A 4 23.94 0.63 -10.27
N TRP A 5 23.00 -0.01 -9.60
CA TRP A 5 22.95 -0.10 -8.15
C TRP A 5 23.62 -1.37 -7.59
N GLN A 6 24.16 -2.27 -8.43
CA GLN A 6 24.72 -3.55 -7.98
C GLN A 6 25.80 -3.38 -6.91
N ASP A 7 26.75 -2.46 -7.10
CA ASP A 7 27.83 -2.24 -6.14
C ASP A 7 27.28 -1.77 -4.78
N TYR A 8 26.32 -0.84 -4.80
CA TYR A 8 25.64 -0.37 -3.60
C TYR A 8 24.91 -1.52 -2.90
N ILE A 9 24.13 -2.31 -3.65
CA ILE A 9 23.34 -3.43 -3.15
C ILE A 9 24.26 -4.49 -2.53
N GLN A 10 25.36 -4.83 -3.21
CA GLN A 10 26.35 -5.79 -2.72
C GLN A 10 27.05 -5.29 -1.45
N ALA A 11 27.46 -4.03 -1.42
CA ALA A 11 28.07 -3.42 -0.23
C ALA A 11 27.09 -3.37 0.96
N ARG A 12 25.80 -3.12 0.70
CA ARG A 12 24.74 -3.15 1.71
C ARG A 12 24.52 -4.57 2.25
N LYS A 13 24.48 -5.59 1.39
CA LYS A 13 24.35 -7.01 1.75
C LYS A 13 25.54 -7.51 2.60
N ASN A 14 26.75 -7.02 2.30
CA ASN A 14 27.96 -7.34 3.06
C ASN A 14 28.07 -6.59 4.42
N GLY A 15 27.15 -5.68 4.75
CA GLY A 15 27.13 -4.96 6.03
C GLY A 15 28.21 -3.88 6.19
N LEU A 16 28.97 -3.56 5.14
CA LEU A 16 30.09 -2.62 5.20
C LEU A 16 29.61 -1.17 5.12
N LYS A 17 29.16 -0.63 6.26
CA LYS A 17 28.52 0.70 6.39
C LYS A 17 29.26 1.84 5.71
N ARG A 18 30.58 1.87 5.84
CA ARG A 18 31.41 2.91 5.23
C ARG A 18 31.34 2.86 3.70
N GLN A 19 31.33 1.67 3.12
CA GLN A 19 31.35 1.48 1.66
C GLN A 19 30.00 1.83 1.04
N TRP A 20 28.89 1.27 1.54
CA TRP A 20 27.60 1.54 0.91
C TRP A 20 27.15 3.00 1.08
N LYS A 21 27.59 3.70 2.13
CA LYS A 21 27.35 5.15 2.25
C LYS A 21 28.08 5.96 1.19
N THR A 22 29.33 5.59 0.88
CA THR A 22 30.10 6.23 -0.20
C THR A 22 29.44 6.00 -1.54
N LEU A 23 29.07 4.74 -1.85
CA LEU A 23 28.39 4.39 -3.10
C LEU A 23 27.03 5.07 -3.25
N LEU A 24 26.28 5.23 -2.16
CA LEU A 24 25.03 5.99 -2.16
C LEU A 24 25.26 7.47 -2.48
N ALA A 25 26.26 8.09 -1.85
CA ALA A 25 26.60 9.48 -2.10
C ALA A 25 27.03 9.69 -3.56
N GLU A 26 27.85 8.78 -4.12
CA GLU A 26 28.24 8.79 -5.53
C GLU A 26 27.01 8.71 -6.46
N ARG A 27 26.03 7.84 -6.12
CA ARG A 27 24.79 7.73 -6.90
C ARG A 27 23.92 8.98 -6.82
N VAL A 28 23.82 9.60 -5.64
CA VAL A 28 23.11 10.89 -5.49
C VAL A 28 23.82 11.97 -6.31
N SER A 29 25.14 12.08 -6.22
CA SER A 29 25.92 13.05 -7.02
C SER A 29 25.81 12.80 -8.52
N TYR A 30 25.68 11.54 -8.95
CA TYR A 30 25.41 11.22 -10.35
C TYR A 30 24.04 11.75 -10.79
N ILE A 31 22.98 11.51 -10.01
CA ILE A 31 21.64 12.05 -10.29
C ILE A 31 21.67 13.59 -10.39
N ASP A 32 22.42 14.25 -9.51
CA ASP A 32 22.60 15.71 -9.51
C ASP A 32 23.39 16.23 -10.72
N SER A 33 24.17 15.37 -11.37
CA SER A 33 24.99 15.73 -12.53
C SER A 33 24.29 15.57 -13.87
N LEU A 34 23.15 14.87 -13.89
CA LEU A 34 22.31 14.71 -15.08
C LEU A 34 21.66 16.05 -15.46
N ASP A 35 21.39 16.24 -16.75
CA ASP A 35 20.50 17.33 -17.15
C ASP A 35 19.05 17.05 -16.71
N VAL A 36 18.17 18.04 -16.88
CA VAL A 36 16.79 17.95 -16.36
C VAL A 36 16.02 16.79 -16.99
N ASP A 37 16.13 16.58 -18.30
CA ASP A 37 15.37 15.56 -19.01
C ASP A 37 15.91 14.16 -18.66
N GLU A 38 17.23 14.01 -18.63
CA GLU A 38 17.90 12.77 -18.20
C GLU A 38 17.60 12.45 -16.73
N GLN A 39 17.53 13.46 -15.86
CA GLN A 39 17.19 13.27 -14.46
C GLN A 39 15.74 12.78 -14.29
N VAL A 40 14.79 13.34 -15.05
CA VAL A 40 13.39 12.89 -15.06
C VAL A 40 13.30 11.44 -15.51
N GLU A 41 13.92 11.09 -16.63
CA GLU A 41 13.93 9.71 -17.15
C GLU A 41 14.57 8.75 -16.13
N TYR A 42 15.70 9.13 -15.53
CA TYR A 42 16.37 8.32 -14.54
C TYR A 42 15.52 8.12 -13.28
N LEU A 43 14.90 9.15 -12.72
CA LEU A 43 14.09 9.04 -11.52
C LEU A 43 12.77 8.28 -11.77
N ASN A 44 12.14 8.45 -12.93
CA ASN A 44 10.97 7.67 -13.32
C ASN A 44 11.30 6.19 -13.51
N SER A 45 12.47 5.91 -14.08
CA SER A 45 12.92 4.53 -14.23
C SER A 45 13.21 3.90 -12.84
N LEU A 46 13.79 4.64 -11.87
CA LEU A 46 13.87 4.15 -10.48
C LEU A 46 12.49 3.87 -9.86
N CYS A 47 11.50 4.73 -10.11
CA CYS A 47 10.12 4.53 -9.65
C CYS A 47 9.52 3.26 -10.27
N HIS A 48 9.71 3.04 -11.57
CA HIS A 48 9.26 1.82 -12.25
C HIS A 48 9.89 0.57 -11.64
N SER A 49 11.22 0.54 -11.46
CA SER A 49 11.92 -0.55 -10.79
C SER A 49 11.35 -0.83 -9.38
N TYR A 50 11.16 0.21 -8.58
CA TYR A 50 10.70 0.05 -7.20
C TYR A 50 9.23 -0.34 -7.11
N PHE A 51 8.34 0.41 -7.77
CA PHE A 51 6.90 0.28 -7.60
C PHE A 51 6.31 -0.81 -8.50
N ASP A 52 6.81 -1.01 -9.72
CA ASP A 52 6.19 -1.94 -10.67
C ASP A 52 6.89 -3.29 -10.73
N LEU A 53 8.19 -3.33 -10.48
CA LEU A 53 9.01 -4.56 -10.54
C LEU A 53 9.40 -5.11 -9.15
N ASP A 54 8.93 -4.47 -8.07
CA ASP A 54 9.22 -4.84 -6.68
C ASP A 54 10.74 -4.89 -6.34
N GLU A 55 11.58 -4.13 -7.06
CA GLU A 55 13.02 -4.03 -6.82
C GLU A 55 13.36 -3.11 -5.63
N THR A 56 12.94 -3.52 -4.43
CA THR A 56 13.01 -2.71 -3.20
C THR A 56 14.40 -2.55 -2.57
N ASP A 57 15.43 -3.20 -3.14
CA ASP A 57 16.83 -3.08 -2.70
C ASP A 57 17.40 -1.66 -2.97
N ILE A 58 16.82 -0.93 -3.94
CA ILE A 58 17.20 0.44 -4.29
C ILE A 58 16.62 1.42 -3.26
N PRO A 59 17.43 2.33 -2.67
CA PRO A 59 17.01 3.17 -1.55
C PRO A 59 16.25 4.44 -2.02
N ILE A 60 15.19 4.28 -2.81
CA ILE A 60 14.41 5.42 -3.34
C ILE A 60 13.83 6.33 -2.24
N GLN A 61 13.57 5.78 -1.05
CA GLN A 61 13.12 6.53 0.13
C GLN A 61 14.20 7.44 0.75
N HIS A 62 15.45 7.38 0.27
CA HIS A 62 16.50 8.27 0.74
C HIS A 62 16.09 9.73 0.48
N PRO A 63 16.18 10.65 1.47
CA PRO A 63 15.66 12.02 1.31
C PRO A 63 16.19 12.76 0.07
N ASP A 64 17.47 12.59 -0.25
CA ASP A 64 18.10 13.27 -1.40
C ASP A 64 17.61 12.74 -2.76
N ILE A 65 17.05 11.52 -2.80
CA ILE A 65 16.44 10.93 -4.00
C ILE A 65 14.95 11.26 -4.00
N TRP A 66 14.26 10.97 -2.89
CA TRP A 66 12.82 11.11 -2.77
C TRP A 66 12.32 12.54 -2.95
N ASN A 67 13.04 13.54 -2.45
CA ASN A 67 12.67 14.94 -2.64
C ASN A 67 12.65 15.33 -4.13
N LYS A 68 13.56 14.77 -4.93
CA LYS A 68 13.60 15.01 -6.39
C LYS A 68 12.45 14.33 -7.10
N VAL A 69 12.10 13.11 -6.69
CA VAL A 69 10.89 12.41 -7.19
C VAL A 69 9.64 13.25 -6.91
N LEU A 70 9.50 13.77 -5.69
CA LEU A 70 8.38 14.65 -5.32
C LEU A 70 8.35 15.95 -6.14
N GLU A 71 9.50 16.52 -6.47
CA GLU A 71 9.59 17.72 -7.32
C GLU A 71 9.09 17.44 -8.73
N ILE A 72 9.56 16.36 -9.36
CA ILE A 72 9.10 15.93 -10.69
C ILE A 72 7.59 15.71 -10.67
N TRP A 73 7.10 14.90 -9.73
CA TRP A 73 5.67 14.59 -9.68
C TRP A 73 4.82 15.83 -9.42
N ARG A 74 5.32 16.83 -8.68
CA ARG A 74 4.58 18.08 -8.44
C ARG A 74 4.31 18.86 -9.73
N GLU A 75 5.20 18.78 -10.71
CA GLU A 75 5.06 19.47 -11.99
C GLU A 75 4.12 18.73 -12.95
N GLU A 76 3.86 17.45 -12.69
CA GLU A 76 3.00 16.60 -13.48
C GLU A 76 1.52 16.83 -13.15
N ASN A 77 0.63 16.69 -14.14
CA ASN A 77 -0.80 16.60 -13.88
C ASN A 77 -1.16 15.19 -13.36
N ILE A 78 -0.68 14.88 -12.15
CA ILE A 78 -0.78 13.54 -11.55
C ILE A 78 -2.21 13.02 -11.63
N TRP A 79 -3.23 13.86 -11.37
CA TRP A 79 -4.63 13.43 -11.27
C TRP A 79 -5.23 12.79 -12.54
N GLU A 80 -4.57 12.97 -13.68
CA GLU A 80 -4.96 12.38 -14.97
C GLU A 80 -3.96 11.33 -15.48
N ASN A 81 -2.84 11.09 -14.76
CA ASN A 81 -1.82 10.14 -15.14
C ASN A 81 -1.88 8.89 -14.25
N ILE A 82 -2.37 7.78 -14.82
CA ILE A 82 -2.56 6.51 -14.11
C ILE A 82 -1.25 6.01 -13.49
N ILE A 83 -0.12 6.14 -14.18
CA ILE A 83 1.18 5.63 -13.70
C ILE A 83 1.59 6.38 -12.42
N TYR A 84 1.58 7.71 -12.46
CA TYR A 84 1.94 8.50 -11.28
C TYR A 84 0.91 8.36 -10.14
N LEU A 85 -0.39 8.27 -10.45
CA LEU A 85 -1.40 7.98 -9.42
C LEU A 85 -1.13 6.65 -8.74
N PHE A 86 -0.77 5.63 -9.51
CA PHE A 86 -0.56 4.30 -8.98
C PHE A 86 0.70 4.21 -8.12
N TRP A 87 1.79 4.84 -8.56
CA TRP A 87 3.00 4.98 -7.74
C TRP A 87 2.74 5.78 -6.46
N LEU A 88 1.97 6.87 -6.54
CA LEU A 88 1.58 7.65 -5.36
C LEU A 88 0.69 6.86 -4.41
N ALA A 89 -0.29 6.11 -4.91
CA ALA A 89 -1.13 5.24 -4.09
C ALA A 89 -0.26 4.21 -3.35
N LYS A 90 0.65 3.52 -4.06
CA LYS A 90 1.61 2.59 -3.46
C LYS A 90 2.46 3.26 -2.38
N ALA A 91 3.05 4.43 -2.67
CA ALA A 91 3.88 5.19 -1.74
C ALA A 91 3.15 5.62 -0.45
N LEU A 92 1.82 5.72 -0.50
CA LEU A 92 0.97 6.05 0.64
C LEU A 92 0.40 4.82 1.35
N THR A 93 0.33 3.67 0.71
CA THR A 93 -0.19 2.45 1.35
C THR A 93 0.82 1.88 2.33
N SER A 94 0.31 1.25 3.40
CA SER A 94 1.13 0.66 4.46
C SER A 94 2.02 -0.49 3.99
N THR A 95 1.72 -1.07 2.82
CA THR A 95 2.42 -2.24 2.28
C THR A 95 3.77 -1.93 1.64
N THR A 96 4.02 -0.70 1.16
CA THR A 96 5.29 -0.36 0.46
C THR A 96 6.22 0.58 1.25
N GLY A 97 5.80 0.96 2.46
CA GLY A 97 6.47 1.95 3.30
C GLY A 97 5.80 3.31 3.21
N SER A 98 5.69 4.04 4.32
CA SER A 98 5.08 5.38 4.31
C SER A 98 6.11 6.41 3.81
N PHE A 99 6.03 6.75 2.52
CA PHE A 99 6.93 7.74 1.93
C PHE A 99 6.61 9.15 2.44
N LYS A 100 7.59 9.75 3.14
CA LYS A 100 7.41 11.07 3.76
C LYS A 100 7.07 12.13 2.72
N GLY A 101 5.99 12.88 2.94
CA GLY A 101 5.61 14.01 2.07
C GLY A 101 4.85 13.64 0.80
N ALA A 102 4.69 12.35 0.47
CA ALA A 102 3.87 11.90 -0.66
C ALA A 102 2.44 12.47 -0.61
N TYR A 103 1.85 12.52 0.59
CA TYR A 103 0.48 13.02 0.81
C TYR A 103 0.30 14.48 0.40
N LEU A 104 1.38 15.28 0.36
CA LEU A 104 1.33 16.70 -0.01
C LEU A 104 1.07 16.93 -1.50
N LEU A 105 1.25 15.91 -2.35
CA LEU A 105 1.07 16.04 -3.80
C LEU A 105 -0.41 16.21 -4.19
N LEU A 106 -1.30 15.44 -3.56
CA LEU A 106 -2.74 15.48 -3.87
C LEU A 106 -3.62 15.84 -2.66
N ASN A 107 -3.11 15.66 -1.43
CA ASN A 107 -3.91 15.76 -0.21
C ASN A 107 -5.20 14.93 -0.28
N LYS A 108 -5.07 13.68 -0.74
CA LYS A 108 -6.15 12.71 -0.89
C LYS A 108 -5.85 11.44 -0.12
N ASP A 109 -6.92 10.76 0.31
CA ASP A 109 -6.81 9.41 0.85
C ASP A 109 -6.35 8.43 -0.24
N PRO A 110 -5.50 7.43 0.08
CA PRO A 110 -5.06 6.44 -0.91
C PRO A 110 -6.21 5.68 -1.56
N ASN A 111 -7.30 5.42 -0.83
CA ASN A 111 -8.47 4.74 -1.41
C ASN A 111 -9.12 5.61 -2.50
N ASP A 112 -9.16 6.94 -2.32
CA ASP A 112 -9.69 7.86 -3.33
C ASP A 112 -8.82 7.89 -4.60
N ILE A 113 -7.50 7.81 -4.43
CA ILE A 113 -6.55 7.72 -5.55
C ILE A 113 -6.77 6.40 -6.30
N LEU A 114 -6.93 5.28 -5.60
CA LEU A 114 -7.19 3.97 -6.22
C LEU A 114 -8.54 3.94 -6.95
N ARG A 115 -9.60 4.52 -6.36
CA ARG A 115 -10.90 4.69 -7.05
C ARG A 115 -10.79 5.55 -8.30
N ARG A 116 -9.94 6.59 -8.28
CA ARG A 116 -9.65 7.41 -9.46
C ARG A 116 -8.98 6.58 -10.56
N ILE A 117 -7.97 5.77 -10.20
CA ILE A 117 -7.31 4.86 -11.16
C ILE A 117 -8.33 3.90 -11.78
N ILE A 118 -9.17 3.26 -10.98
CA ILE A 118 -10.21 2.33 -11.47
C ILE A 118 -11.23 3.04 -12.36
N THR A 119 -11.50 4.32 -12.11
CA THR A 119 -12.38 5.13 -12.98
C THR A 119 -11.72 5.43 -14.33
N LEU A 120 -10.42 5.73 -14.33
CA LEU A 120 -9.64 6.03 -15.54
C LEU A 120 -9.34 4.76 -16.36
N ASP A 121 -9.03 3.65 -15.70
CA ASP A 121 -8.84 2.34 -16.27
C ASP A 121 -9.57 1.26 -15.45
N PRO A 122 -10.82 0.93 -15.84
CA PRO A 122 -11.59 -0.13 -15.20
C PRO A 122 -10.97 -1.52 -15.28
N ASN A 123 -9.96 -1.75 -16.11
CA ASN A 123 -9.28 -3.04 -16.23
C ASN A 123 -8.02 -3.13 -15.36
N HIS A 124 -7.65 -2.07 -14.64
CA HIS A 124 -6.45 -2.07 -13.80
C HIS A 124 -6.63 -2.98 -12.57
N PHE A 125 -6.22 -4.24 -12.71
CA PHE A 125 -6.41 -5.28 -11.70
C PHE A 125 -5.68 -4.94 -10.39
N GLU A 126 -4.44 -4.49 -10.47
CA GLU A 126 -3.61 -4.24 -9.29
C GLU A 126 -4.17 -3.10 -8.43
N ALA A 127 -4.76 -2.06 -9.04
CA ALA A 127 -5.43 -1.00 -8.29
C ALA A 127 -6.65 -1.52 -7.52
N LYS A 128 -7.48 -2.37 -8.16
CA LYS A 128 -8.60 -3.04 -7.48
C LYS A 128 -8.11 -3.93 -6.34
N LYS A 129 -7.02 -4.67 -6.58
CA LYS A 129 -6.42 -5.56 -5.59
C LYS A 129 -5.90 -4.78 -4.37
N ILE A 130 -5.16 -3.70 -4.56
CA ILE A 130 -4.67 -2.87 -3.45
C ILE A 130 -5.85 -2.26 -2.67
N LEU A 131 -6.86 -1.72 -3.36
CA LEU A 131 -8.05 -1.15 -2.69
C LEU A 131 -8.80 -2.22 -1.87
N PHE A 132 -8.96 -3.41 -2.43
CA PHE A 132 -9.53 -4.56 -1.73
C PHE A 132 -8.71 -4.93 -0.48
N GLU A 133 -7.40 -5.04 -0.61
CA GLU A 133 -6.49 -5.37 0.49
C GLU A 133 -6.52 -4.30 1.60
N GLN A 134 -6.69 -3.02 1.28
CA GLN A 134 -6.85 -1.95 2.27
C GLN A 134 -8.13 -2.10 3.08
N HIS A 135 -9.27 -2.36 2.42
CA HIS A 135 -10.53 -2.62 3.13
C HIS A 135 -10.49 -3.92 3.93
N LEU A 136 -9.86 -4.96 3.39
CA LEU A 136 -9.64 -6.22 4.11
C LEU A 136 -8.79 -6.00 5.37
N HIS A 137 -7.73 -5.20 5.27
CA HIS A 137 -6.87 -4.83 6.39
C HIS A 137 -7.62 -4.05 7.47
N THR A 138 -8.57 -3.19 7.10
CA THR A 138 -9.45 -2.50 8.06
C THR A 138 -10.27 -3.49 8.90
N LEU A 139 -10.86 -4.50 8.25
CA LEU A 139 -11.63 -5.53 8.95
C LEU A 139 -10.72 -6.40 9.83
N ASP A 140 -9.58 -6.80 9.29
CA ASP A 140 -8.52 -7.54 9.99
C ASP A 140 -8.07 -6.81 11.27
N PHE A 141 -7.78 -5.51 11.15
CA PHE A 141 -7.42 -4.65 12.28
C PHE A 141 -8.52 -4.61 13.35
N GLY A 142 -9.79 -4.49 12.94
CA GLY A 142 -10.93 -4.57 13.84
C GLY A 142 -10.98 -5.88 14.62
N MET A 143 -10.71 -7.01 13.95
CA MET A 143 -10.78 -8.34 14.57
C MET A 143 -9.61 -8.64 15.51
N HIS A 144 -8.45 -8.01 15.32
CA HIS A 144 -7.27 -8.26 16.16
C HIS A 144 -7.45 -7.91 17.64
N SER A 145 -8.43 -7.07 17.95
CA SER A 145 -8.71 -6.63 19.32
C SER A 145 -10.02 -7.18 19.88
N ILE A 146 -10.62 -8.18 19.22
CA ILE A 146 -12.02 -8.57 19.47
C ILE A 146 -12.33 -8.91 20.94
N ASP A 147 -11.39 -9.53 21.64
CA ASP A 147 -11.51 -9.89 23.06
C ASP A 147 -11.51 -8.67 23.99
N SER A 148 -10.87 -7.57 23.54
CA SER A 148 -10.85 -6.27 24.22
C SER A 148 -11.96 -5.33 23.73
N GLY A 149 -12.71 -5.72 22.70
CA GLY A 149 -13.73 -4.93 22.04
C GLY A 149 -13.34 -4.48 20.63
N MET A 150 -14.35 -4.14 19.82
CA MET A 150 -14.14 -3.65 18.45
C MET A 150 -13.44 -2.30 18.46
N VAL A 151 -12.29 -2.22 17.79
CA VAL A 151 -11.47 -1.00 17.69
C VAL A 151 -11.78 -0.14 16.47
N ILE A 152 -12.71 -0.59 15.62
CA ILE A 152 -13.24 0.19 14.50
C ILE A 152 -14.72 0.49 14.73
N GLU A 153 -15.16 1.67 14.31
CA GLU A 153 -16.58 2.00 14.34
C GLU A 153 -17.37 1.14 13.34
N LYS A 154 -18.64 0.85 13.66
CA LYS A 154 -19.48 -0.02 12.84
C LYS A 154 -19.56 0.45 11.40
N TYR A 155 -19.75 1.74 11.18
CA TYR A 155 -19.89 2.30 9.83
C TYR A 155 -18.63 2.09 8.99
N VAL A 156 -17.43 2.10 9.60
CA VAL A 156 -16.15 1.88 8.91
C VAL A 156 -16.06 0.43 8.42
N GLY A 157 -16.45 -0.53 9.25
CA GLY A 157 -16.48 -1.93 8.84
C GLY A 157 -17.59 -2.24 7.83
N ASP A 158 -18.78 -1.63 7.99
CA ASP A 158 -19.87 -1.74 7.00
C ASP A 158 -19.44 -1.18 5.62
N GLU A 159 -18.73 -0.04 5.59
CA GLU A 159 -18.16 0.53 4.36
C GLU A 159 -17.11 -0.40 3.75
N ALA A 160 -16.18 -0.93 4.55
CA ALA A 160 -15.17 -1.86 4.07
C ALA A 160 -15.77 -3.14 3.49
N ILE A 161 -16.82 -3.68 4.12
CA ILE A 161 -17.58 -4.83 3.59
C ILE A 161 -18.21 -4.48 2.25
N THR A 162 -18.91 -3.36 2.18
CA THR A 162 -19.60 -2.90 0.96
C THR A 162 -18.64 -2.71 -0.20
N GLU A 163 -17.48 -2.10 0.04
CA GLU A 163 -16.47 -1.88 -1.00
C GLU A 163 -15.81 -3.19 -1.45
N CYS A 164 -15.49 -4.10 -0.52
CA CYS A 164 -15.00 -5.44 -0.86
C CYS A 164 -16.00 -6.23 -1.71
N GLU A 165 -17.30 -6.19 -1.38
CA GLU A 165 -18.35 -6.88 -2.16
C GLU A 165 -18.41 -6.35 -3.59
N LYS A 166 -18.48 -5.03 -3.78
CA LYS A 166 -18.48 -4.41 -5.12
C LYS A 166 -17.23 -4.79 -5.92
N LEU A 167 -16.06 -4.81 -5.29
CA LEU A 167 -14.82 -5.20 -5.96
C LEU A 167 -14.82 -6.67 -6.37
N ILE A 168 -15.36 -7.58 -5.55
CA ILE A 168 -15.51 -9.00 -5.89
C ILE A 168 -16.52 -9.20 -7.02
N GLU A 169 -17.61 -8.44 -7.06
CA GLU A 169 -18.57 -8.49 -8.17
C GLU A 169 -17.93 -8.15 -9.51
N ILE A 170 -17.03 -7.16 -9.51
CA ILE A 170 -16.29 -6.71 -10.70
C ILE A 170 -15.13 -7.65 -11.02
N GLU A 171 -14.41 -8.13 -10.01
CA GLU A 171 -13.23 -8.97 -10.12
C GLU A 171 -13.31 -10.16 -9.14
N PRO A 172 -13.97 -11.27 -9.54
CA PRO A 172 -14.25 -12.40 -8.66
C PRO A 172 -13.01 -13.09 -8.07
N ASN A 173 -11.84 -12.90 -8.68
CA ASN A 173 -10.58 -13.47 -8.19
C ASN A 173 -10.14 -12.85 -6.86
N LEU A 174 -10.59 -11.63 -6.53
CA LEU A 174 -10.24 -10.94 -5.28
C LEU A 174 -10.74 -11.69 -4.04
N LYS A 175 -11.77 -12.53 -4.15
CA LYS A 175 -12.26 -13.36 -3.02
C LYS A 175 -11.19 -14.30 -2.45
N HIS A 176 -10.14 -14.59 -3.23
CA HIS A 176 -9.03 -15.45 -2.82
C HIS A 176 -7.87 -14.68 -2.18
N CYS A 177 -7.90 -13.34 -2.22
CA CYS A 177 -6.94 -12.52 -1.53
C CYS A 177 -7.08 -12.71 -0.02
N LYS A 178 -5.93 -12.79 0.64
CA LYS A 178 -5.83 -12.97 2.09
C LYS A 178 -5.13 -11.78 2.70
N SER A 179 -5.55 -11.41 3.89
CA SER A 179 -4.79 -10.50 4.75
C SER A 179 -3.41 -11.07 5.08
N ARG A 180 -2.55 -10.22 5.64
CA ARG A 180 -1.22 -10.62 6.14
C ARG A 180 -1.27 -11.75 7.18
N PHE A 181 -2.41 -11.95 7.86
CA PHE A 181 -2.61 -13.01 8.85
C PHE A 181 -3.39 -14.22 8.31
N GLY A 182 -3.64 -14.27 7.01
CA GLY A 182 -4.19 -15.45 6.33
C GLY A 182 -5.71 -15.55 6.31
N GLY A 183 -6.44 -14.68 7.02
CA GLY A 183 -7.89 -14.55 6.89
C GLY A 183 -8.27 -13.93 5.55
N ASP A 184 -9.35 -14.45 4.95
CA ASP A 184 -9.98 -13.90 3.73
C ASP A 184 -11.17 -13.00 4.07
N PHE A 185 -11.81 -12.45 3.04
CA PHE A 185 -12.92 -11.53 3.21
C PHE A 185 -14.11 -12.14 3.97
N GLU A 186 -14.53 -13.37 3.61
CA GLU A 186 -15.67 -14.01 4.25
C GLU A 186 -15.39 -14.34 5.72
N TYR A 187 -14.16 -14.73 6.04
CA TYR A 187 -13.71 -14.90 7.41
C TYR A 187 -13.87 -13.61 8.22
N TYR A 188 -13.35 -12.47 7.73
CA TYR A 188 -13.42 -11.22 8.49
C TYR A 188 -14.83 -10.62 8.53
N LYS A 189 -15.57 -10.68 7.42
CA LYS A 189 -16.96 -10.23 7.33
C LYS A 189 -17.84 -10.98 8.33
N SER A 190 -17.76 -12.31 8.35
CA SER A 190 -18.58 -13.14 9.24
C SER A 190 -18.31 -12.85 10.71
N ARG A 191 -17.03 -12.74 11.11
CA ARG A 191 -16.66 -12.38 12.48
C ARG A 191 -17.05 -10.95 12.85
N PHE A 192 -16.86 -9.99 11.95
CA PHE A 192 -17.24 -8.60 12.18
C PHE A 192 -18.74 -8.48 12.46
N LEU A 193 -19.58 -9.05 11.60
CA LEU A 193 -21.03 -9.03 11.78
C LEU A 193 -21.47 -9.75 13.06
N ALA A 194 -20.86 -10.91 13.34
CA ALA A 194 -21.16 -11.70 14.52
C ALA A 194 -20.77 -10.99 15.82
N TRP A 195 -19.74 -10.14 15.83
CA TRP A 195 -19.41 -9.33 17.01
C TRP A 195 -20.52 -8.36 17.40
N TYR A 196 -21.21 -7.76 16.42
CA TYR A 196 -22.36 -6.88 16.68
C TYR A 196 -23.63 -7.62 17.12
N GLU A 197 -23.70 -8.93 16.87
CA GLU A 197 -24.70 -9.82 17.48
C GLU A 197 -24.29 -10.14 18.92
N TYR A 198 -23.06 -10.61 19.13
CA TYR A 198 -22.48 -10.96 20.43
C TYR A 198 -22.56 -9.82 21.45
N SER A 199 -22.18 -8.61 21.06
CA SER A 199 -22.16 -7.42 21.94
C SER A 199 -23.53 -7.02 22.49
N LYS A 200 -24.61 -7.58 21.95
CA LYS A 200 -25.99 -7.37 22.42
C LYS A 200 -26.54 -8.55 23.22
N GLU A 201 -25.83 -9.68 23.25
CA GLU A 201 -26.26 -10.89 23.94
C GLU A 201 -25.72 -10.92 25.36
N GLU A 202 -26.59 -11.21 26.34
CA GLU A 202 -26.17 -11.46 27.72
C GLU A 202 -25.61 -12.87 27.82
N THR A 203 -24.29 -13.01 27.68
CA THR A 203 -23.58 -14.29 27.77
C THR A 203 -22.36 -14.21 28.68
N LYS A 204 -21.93 -15.37 29.20
CA LYS A 204 -20.68 -15.52 29.96
C LYS A 204 -19.52 -16.04 29.11
N LEU A 205 -19.80 -16.42 27.86
CA LEU A 205 -18.80 -16.87 26.91
C LEU A 205 -17.99 -15.67 26.41
N ASP A 206 -16.70 -15.88 26.16
CA ASP A 206 -15.95 -14.96 25.31
C ASP A 206 -16.47 -15.04 23.85
N PHE A 207 -16.00 -14.11 23.02
CA PHE A 207 -16.46 -14.02 21.63
C PHE A 207 -16.16 -15.30 20.85
N ASP A 208 -14.96 -15.88 21.00
CA ASP A 208 -14.54 -17.04 20.23
C ASP A 208 -15.35 -18.30 20.56
N ASP A 209 -15.61 -18.54 21.85
CA ASP A 209 -16.43 -19.67 22.28
C ASP A 209 -17.91 -19.46 21.93
N TRP A 210 -18.42 -18.23 22.03
CA TRP A 210 -19.75 -17.90 21.56
C TRP A 210 -19.90 -18.11 20.06
N TYR A 211 -18.91 -17.67 19.27
CA TYR A 211 -18.92 -17.77 17.81
C TYR A 211 -18.92 -19.24 17.36
N LYS A 212 -18.07 -20.09 17.95
CA LYS A 212 -18.02 -21.54 17.67
C LYS A 212 -19.33 -22.28 18.00
N GLN A 213 -20.12 -21.80 18.94
CA GLN A 213 -21.40 -22.43 19.29
C GLN A 213 -22.54 -22.05 18.34
N LYS A 214 -22.47 -20.87 17.71
CA LYS A 214 -23.55 -20.30 16.90
C LYS A 214 -23.34 -20.44 15.38
N ARG A 215 -22.16 -20.89 14.94
CA ARG A 215 -21.75 -20.98 13.54
C ARG A 215 -21.02 -22.29 13.26
#